data_AF-A0A8T5TUE0-F1
#
_entry.id   AF-A0A8T5TUE0-F1
#
_cell.length_a   1.000
_cell.length_b   1.000
_cell.length_c   1.000
_cell.angle_alpha   90.00
_cell.angle_beta   90.00
_cell.angle_gamma   90.00
#
_symmetry.space_group_name_H-M   'P 1'
#
loop_
_entity.id
_entity.type
_entity.pdbx_description
1 polymer ?
#
loop_
_entity_poly.entity_id
_entity_poly.type
_entity_poly.pdbx_seq_one_letter_code
_entity_poly.pdbx_strand_id
1 'polypeptide(L)'
;MNELPTPESIYSKYVDKKIGTKHALKLFESIISKSDDEEIRVVTLDFIGKLTIDEELGFNIIENCLISDESPIVKFGAAKTLIHAFPKRELKPLLWAIQNENSIYFLKNLIDLLETGDYPQFEQILKRIYKKITAKYNLNSLDSKLILDIEYLDFLKFRVDFNNFLEKFELSETDKQTLLKENTYIGNKGLGRVKKAERGFIISLILSDINEIPSSICNLRNLQELEISDCRIEKYPEKCPNLLSLKRIVFKNNTIDKVPSWIRYKS
;
A
#
# COMPACT_ATOMS: atom_id res chain seq x y z
N MET A 1 -13.14 26.40 -23.71
CA MET A 1 -12.92 24.94 -23.69
C MET A 1 -13.93 24.36 -22.72
N ASN A 2 -14.74 23.38 -23.12
CA ASN A 2 -15.66 22.74 -22.16
C ASN A 2 -14.82 21.98 -21.14
N GLU A 3 -14.87 22.41 -19.87
CA GLU A 3 -14.29 21.67 -18.76
C GLU A 3 -14.83 20.23 -18.78
N LEU A 4 -13.94 19.26 -18.59
CA LEU A 4 -14.34 17.86 -18.43
C LEU A 4 -15.27 17.75 -17.21
N PRO A 5 -16.39 17.02 -17.30
CA PRO A 5 -17.27 16.83 -16.15
C PRO A 5 -16.53 16.08 -15.04
N THR A 6 -16.78 16.42 -13.78
CA THR A 6 -16.18 15.68 -12.65
C THR A 6 -16.74 14.25 -12.56
N PRO A 7 -16.01 13.30 -11.94
CA PRO A 7 -16.51 11.95 -11.73
C PRO A 7 -17.87 11.92 -10.99
N GLU A 8 -18.05 12.78 -9.98
CA GLU A 8 -19.28 12.93 -9.22
C GLU A 8 -20.43 13.42 -10.10
N SER A 9 -20.16 14.38 -11.00
CA SER A 9 -21.16 14.93 -11.92
C SER A 9 -21.65 13.85 -12.90
N ILE A 10 -20.74 13.02 -13.42
CA ILE A 10 -21.10 11.89 -14.28
C ILE A 10 -21.94 10.88 -13.50
N TYR A 11 -21.49 10.51 -12.30
CA TYR A 11 -22.19 9.55 -11.46
C TYR A 11 -23.59 10.03 -11.08
N SER A 12 -23.74 11.30 -10.71
CA SER A 12 -25.04 11.93 -10.43
C SER A 12 -25.97 11.86 -11.65
N LYS A 13 -25.48 12.19 -12.86
CA LYS A 13 -26.29 12.07 -14.09
C LYS A 13 -26.70 10.63 -14.38
N TYR A 14 -25.85 9.65 -14.07
CA TYR A 14 -26.17 8.24 -14.20
C TYR A 14 -27.27 7.81 -13.22
N VAL A 15 -27.15 8.18 -11.94
CA VAL A 15 -28.16 7.93 -10.90
C VAL A 15 -29.50 8.57 -11.26
N ASP A 16 -29.48 9.78 -11.81
CA ASP A 16 -30.65 10.51 -12.33
C ASP A 16 -31.23 9.90 -13.62
N LYS A 17 -30.65 8.81 -14.14
CA LYS A 17 -31.02 8.16 -15.42
C LYS A 17 -30.93 9.09 -16.64
N LYS A 18 -30.17 10.18 -16.56
CA LYS A 18 -29.92 11.12 -17.67
C LYS A 18 -28.95 10.54 -18.70
N ILE A 19 -28.10 9.60 -18.29
CA ILE A 19 -27.16 8.89 -19.15
C ILE A 19 -27.17 7.39 -18.82
N GLY A 20 -26.92 6.54 -19.82
CA GLY A 20 -26.81 5.09 -19.63
C GLY A 20 -25.41 4.65 -19.19
N THR A 21 -25.29 3.43 -18.66
CA THR A 21 -24.03 2.84 -18.15
C THR A 21 -22.87 2.99 -19.14
N LYS A 22 -23.06 2.53 -20.39
CA LYS A 22 -22.01 2.60 -21.43
C LYS A 22 -21.54 4.02 -21.74
N HIS A 23 -22.44 5.01 -21.64
CA HIS A 23 -22.07 6.40 -21.86
C HIS A 23 -21.28 6.96 -20.66
N ALA A 24 -21.71 6.66 -19.43
CA ALA A 24 -20.99 7.03 -18.23
C ALA A 24 -19.57 6.43 -18.21
N LEU A 25 -19.41 5.15 -18.56
CA LEU A 25 -18.10 4.49 -18.63
C LEU A 25 -17.14 5.15 -19.61
N LYS A 26 -17.62 5.54 -20.80
CA LYS A 26 -16.81 6.28 -21.77
C LYS A 26 -16.39 7.67 -21.26
N LEU A 27 -17.26 8.34 -20.50
CA LEU A 27 -16.92 9.63 -19.89
C LEU A 27 -15.84 9.43 -18.80
N PHE A 28 -15.96 8.40 -17.96
CA PHE A 28 -14.94 8.06 -16.97
C PHE A 28 -13.60 7.67 -17.62
N GLU A 29 -13.61 6.86 -18.69
CA GLU A 29 -12.41 6.55 -19.48
C GLU A 29 -11.75 7.84 -20.04
N SER A 30 -12.56 8.80 -20.48
CA SER A 30 -12.03 10.11 -20.92
C SER A 30 -11.43 10.93 -19.78
N ILE A 31 -11.88 10.78 -18.53
CA ILE A 31 -11.27 11.45 -17.38
C ILE A 31 -9.92 10.80 -17.09
N ILE A 32 -9.89 9.47 -16.97
CA ILE A 32 -8.67 8.71 -16.67
C ILE A 32 -7.56 9.03 -17.69
N SER A 33 -7.89 9.07 -18.97
CA SER A 33 -6.91 9.32 -20.05
C SER A 33 -6.40 10.77 -20.15
N LYS A 34 -7.08 11.74 -19.51
CA LYS A 34 -6.77 13.17 -19.63
C LYS A 34 -6.33 13.82 -18.32
N SER A 35 -6.52 13.14 -17.19
CA SER A 35 -6.20 13.68 -15.88
C SER A 35 -4.79 13.29 -15.47
N ASP A 36 -3.92 14.28 -15.26
CA ASP A 36 -2.60 14.05 -14.66
C ASP A 36 -2.70 13.79 -13.15
N ASP A 37 -3.78 14.24 -12.51
CA ASP A 37 -4.08 14.03 -11.10
C ASP A 37 -4.48 12.56 -10.82
N GLU A 38 -3.65 11.86 -10.06
CA GLU A 38 -3.84 10.47 -9.68
C GLU A 38 -5.02 10.25 -8.72
N GLU A 39 -5.36 11.22 -7.86
CA GLU A 39 -6.50 11.13 -6.96
C GLU A 39 -7.80 11.15 -7.76
N ILE A 40 -7.90 12.04 -8.75
CA ILE A 40 -9.03 12.06 -9.68
C ILE A 40 -9.16 10.73 -10.42
N ARG A 41 -8.04 10.14 -10.90
CA ARG A 41 -8.07 8.83 -11.58
C ARG A 41 -8.53 7.71 -10.64
N VAL A 42 -8.07 7.69 -9.39
CA VAL A 42 -8.51 6.72 -8.36
C VAL A 42 -10.00 6.85 -8.05
N VAL A 43 -10.48 8.08 -7.78
CA VAL A 43 -11.90 8.34 -7.51
C VAL A 43 -12.77 7.91 -8.70
N THR A 44 -12.29 8.15 -9.93
CA THR A 44 -12.96 7.70 -11.14
C THR A 44 -13.09 6.17 -11.21
N LEU A 45 -12.04 5.43 -10.85
CA LEU A 45 -12.07 3.97 -10.77
C LEU A 45 -13.09 3.46 -9.74
N ASP A 46 -13.18 4.11 -8.57
CA ASP A 46 -14.20 3.77 -7.56
C ASP A 46 -15.63 3.95 -8.10
N PHE A 47 -15.88 4.98 -8.93
CA PHE A 47 -17.17 5.15 -9.59
C PHE A 47 -17.42 4.12 -10.68
N ILE A 48 -16.41 3.79 -11.50
CA ILE A 48 -16.50 2.72 -12.50
C ILE A 48 -16.92 1.42 -11.81
N GLY A 49 -16.26 1.03 -10.72
CA GLY A 49 -16.58 -0.19 -9.97
C GLY A 49 -18.03 -0.27 -9.48
N LYS A 50 -18.66 0.88 -9.18
CA LYS A 50 -20.08 0.95 -8.79
C LYS A 50 -21.03 0.71 -9.97
N LEU A 51 -20.58 0.92 -11.20
CA LEU A 51 -21.40 0.82 -12.43
C LEU A 51 -21.28 -0.56 -13.10
N THR A 52 -20.22 -1.32 -12.84
CA THR A 52 -19.73 -2.35 -13.76
C THR A 52 -19.88 -3.78 -13.26
N ILE A 53 -20.91 -4.08 -12.46
CA ILE A 53 -21.21 -5.48 -12.12
C ILE A 53 -21.47 -6.23 -13.44
N ASP A 54 -20.53 -7.11 -13.82
CA ASP A 54 -20.50 -7.90 -15.05
C ASP A 54 -20.50 -7.11 -16.38
N GLU A 55 -19.96 -5.89 -16.39
CA GLU A 55 -19.82 -5.08 -17.61
C GLU A 55 -18.38 -5.11 -18.17
N GLU A 56 -18.22 -5.57 -19.41
CA GLU A 56 -16.90 -5.84 -20.01
C GLU A 56 -16.10 -4.58 -20.33
N LEU A 57 -16.75 -3.48 -20.72
CA LEU A 57 -16.05 -2.21 -20.96
C LEU A 57 -15.44 -1.69 -19.65
N GLY A 58 -16.18 -1.79 -18.54
CA GLY A 58 -15.74 -1.49 -17.19
C GLY A 58 -14.53 -2.29 -16.77
N PHE A 59 -14.61 -3.61 -16.96
CA PHE A 59 -13.47 -4.49 -16.71
C PHE A 59 -12.23 -4.05 -17.49
N ASN A 60 -12.38 -3.79 -18.80
CA ASN A 60 -11.27 -3.39 -19.67
C ASN A 60 -10.66 -2.03 -19.27
N ILE A 61 -11.48 -1.05 -18.89
CA ILE A 61 -10.97 0.25 -18.42
C ILE A 61 -10.13 0.05 -17.16
N ILE A 62 -10.62 -0.73 -16.19
CA ILE A 62 -9.91 -0.97 -14.93
C ILE A 62 -8.63 -1.80 -15.19
N GLU A 63 -8.70 -2.82 -16.04
CA GLU A 63 -7.55 -3.61 -16.47
C GLU A 63 -6.46 -2.74 -17.09
N ASN A 64 -6.82 -1.85 -18.00
CA ASN A 64 -5.88 -0.93 -18.64
C ASN A 64 -5.17 -0.04 -17.62
N CYS A 65 -5.89 0.46 -16.61
CA CYS A 65 -5.30 1.26 -15.54
C CYS A 65 -4.34 0.43 -14.68
N LEU A 66 -4.71 -0.80 -14.34
CA LEU A 66 -3.86 -1.70 -13.57
C LEU A 66 -2.54 -2.02 -14.29
N ILE A 67 -2.60 -2.21 -15.60
CA ILE A 67 -1.45 -2.63 -16.41
C ILE A 67 -0.54 -1.44 -16.76
N SER A 68 -1.15 -0.32 -17.18
CA SER A 68 -0.44 0.73 -17.93
C SER A 68 -0.33 2.07 -17.23
N ASP A 69 -1.08 2.34 -16.15
CA ASP A 69 -0.94 3.62 -15.44
C ASP A 69 0.47 3.73 -14.84
N GLU A 70 1.03 4.93 -14.75
CA GLU A 70 2.37 5.12 -14.20
C GLU A 70 2.35 5.23 -12.68
N SER A 71 1.21 5.62 -12.09
CA SER A 71 1.06 5.77 -10.65
C SER A 71 0.79 4.41 -9.98
N PRO A 72 1.62 4.00 -9.00
CA PRO A 72 1.34 2.80 -8.22
C PRO A 72 0.06 2.92 -7.38
N ILE A 73 -0.40 4.14 -7.08
CA ILE A 73 -1.67 4.36 -6.38
C ILE A 73 -2.84 4.06 -7.30
N VAL A 74 -2.80 4.56 -8.54
CA VAL A 74 -3.86 4.29 -9.52
C VAL A 74 -3.90 2.80 -9.85
N LYS A 75 -2.74 2.16 -10.03
CA LYS A 75 -2.68 0.70 -10.19
C LYS A 75 -3.30 -0.03 -9.01
N PHE A 76 -3.02 0.38 -7.77
CA PHE A 76 -3.65 -0.23 -6.59
C PHE A 76 -5.16 0.03 -6.56
N GLY A 77 -5.60 1.25 -6.89
CA GLY A 77 -7.02 1.61 -7.03
C GLY A 77 -7.72 0.70 -8.05
N ALA A 78 -7.06 0.42 -9.18
CA ALA A 78 -7.56 -0.49 -10.19
C ALA A 78 -7.62 -1.94 -9.69
N ALA A 79 -6.57 -2.43 -9.02
CA ALA A 79 -6.56 -3.76 -8.41
C ALA A 79 -7.69 -3.94 -7.39
N LYS A 80 -7.85 -2.96 -6.47
CA LYS A 80 -8.92 -2.92 -5.48
C LYS A 80 -10.29 -2.94 -6.15
N THR A 81 -10.47 -2.12 -7.19
CA THR A 81 -11.73 -2.04 -7.95
C THR A 81 -12.03 -3.37 -8.64
N LEU A 82 -11.06 -4.04 -9.25
CA LEU A 82 -11.25 -5.36 -9.85
C LEU A 82 -11.65 -6.42 -8.82
N ILE A 83 -10.97 -6.46 -7.68
CA ILE A 83 -11.25 -7.39 -6.58
C ILE A 83 -12.70 -7.23 -6.09
N HIS A 84 -13.17 -6.00 -5.95
CA HIS A 84 -14.52 -5.71 -5.46
C HIS A 84 -15.61 -5.89 -6.51
N ALA A 85 -15.40 -5.40 -7.73
CA ALA A 85 -16.41 -5.40 -8.78
C ALA A 85 -16.52 -6.75 -9.49
N PHE A 86 -15.44 -7.54 -9.53
CA PHE A 86 -15.37 -8.82 -10.24
C PHE A 86 -14.85 -9.98 -9.36
N PRO A 87 -15.43 -10.23 -8.17
CA PRO A 87 -14.88 -11.17 -7.19
C PRO A 87 -14.90 -12.63 -7.66
N LYS A 88 -15.73 -12.97 -8.65
CA LYS A 88 -15.86 -14.33 -9.21
C LYS A 88 -15.02 -14.55 -10.47
N ARG A 89 -14.44 -13.49 -11.05
CA ARG A 89 -13.67 -13.57 -12.30
C ARG A 89 -12.23 -13.99 -12.01
N GLU A 90 -11.65 -14.76 -12.92
CA GLU A 90 -10.21 -15.02 -12.87
C GLU A 90 -9.46 -13.73 -13.25
N LEU A 91 -8.79 -13.12 -12.27
CA LEU A 91 -8.08 -11.86 -12.46
C LEU A 91 -6.65 -12.10 -12.96
N LYS A 92 -6.51 -12.61 -14.20
CA LYS A 92 -5.21 -12.70 -14.90
C LYS A 92 -4.46 -11.35 -14.93
N PRO A 93 -5.12 -10.18 -15.10
CA PRO A 93 -4.44 -8.90 -15.05
C PRO A 93 -3.78 -8.62 -13.69
N LEU A 94 -4.44 -9.01 -12.59
CA LEU A 94 -3.88 -8.87 -11.25
C LEU A 94 -2.64 -9.74 -11.05
N LEU A 95 -2.65 -10.96 -11.61
CA LEU A 95 -1.47 -11.82 -11.60
C LEU A 95 -0.30 -11.21 -12.38
N TRP A 96 -0.58 -10.65 -13.56
CA TRP A 96 0.43 -9.96 -14.36
C TRP A 96 0.99 -8.74 -13.62
N ALA A 97 0.12 -7.93 -13.01
CA ALA A 97 0.52 -6.76 -12.24
C ALA A 97 1.44 -7.14 -11.08
N ILE A 98 1.13 -8.18 -10.30
CA ILE A 98 2.00 -8.62 -9.19
C ILE A 98 3.39 -9.06 -9.67
N GLN A 99 3.48 -9.68 -10.85
CA GLN A 99 4.76 -10.09 -11.42
C GLN A 99 5.61 -8.88 -11.79
N ASN A 100 5.02 -7.87 -12.40
CA ASN A 100 5.74 -6.74 -12.99
C ASN A 100 5.83 -5.49 -12.08
N GLU A 101 4.96 -5.36 -11.09
CA GLU A 101 4.91 -4.22 -10.18
C GLU A 101 5.78 -4.45 -8.95
N ASN A 102 6.69 -3.51 -8.69
CA ASN A 102 7.64 -3.57 -7.57
C ASN A 102 7.41 -2.43 -6.57
N SER A 103 6.34 -1.65 -6.70
CA SER A 103 6.07 -0.54 -5.80
C SER A 103 5.77 -1.01 -4.38
N ILE A 104 6.39 -0.34 -3.41
CA ILE A 104 6.12 -0.51 -1.98
C ILE A 104 4.63 -0.26 -1.72
N TYR A 105 4.11 0.86 -2.23
CA TYR A 105 2.72 1.25 -2.05
C TYR A 105 1.75 0.20 -2.60
N PHE A 106 1.96 -0.24 -3.84
CA PHE A 106 1.09 -1.22 -4.49
C PHE A 106 1.09 -2.56 -3.74
N LEU A 107 2.28 -3.12 -3.47
CA LEU A 107 2.41 -4.44 -2.86
C LEU A 107 1.86 -4.45 -1.42
N LYS A 108 2.20 -3.43 -0.64
CA LYS A 108 1.75 -3.30 0.75
C LYS A 108 0.23 -3.18 0.85
N ASN A 109 -0.36 -2.22 0.12
CA ASN A 109 -1.81 -2.02 0.18
C ASN A 109 -2.60 -3.21 -0.37
N LEU A 110 -2.05 -3.93 -1.37
CA LEU A 110 -2.67 -5.15 -1.86
C LEU A 110 -2.61 -6.29 -0.84
N ILE A 111 -1.51 -6.46 -0.09
CA ILE A 111 -1.45 -7.41 1.03
C ILE A 111 -2.52 -7.05 2.06
N ASP A 112 -2.57 -5.78 2.48
CA ASP A 112 -3.51 -5.35 3.53
C ASP A 112 -4.96 -5.56 3.10
N LEU A 113 -5.31 -5.25 1.84
CA LEU A 113 -6.64 -5.51 1.29
C LEU A 113 -7.01 -7.00 1.36
N LEU A 114 -6.07 -7.87 0.95
CA LEU A 114 -6.32 -9.30 0.86
C LEU A 114 -6.31 -10.01 2.22
N GLU A 115 -5.60 -9.47 3.21
CA GLU A 115 -5.55 -10.02 4.58
C GLU A 115 -6.73 -9.55 5.44
N THR A 116 -7.25 -8.35 5.18
CA THR A 116 -8.36 -7.79 5.96
C THR A 116 -9.73 -8.12 5.38
N GLY A 117 -9.81 -8.39 4.08
CA GLY A 117 -11.04 -8.79 3.41
C GLY A 117 -11.29 -10.30 3.39
N ASP A 118 -12.55 -10.68 3.14
CA ASP A 118 -12.95 -12.08 2.95
C ASP A 118 -12.82 -12.48 1.48
N TYR A 119 -11.59 -12.82 1.07
CA TYR A 119 -11.26 -13.15 -0.33
C TYR A 119 -10.53 -14.50 -0.48
N PRO A 120 -11.14 -15.63 -0.09
CA PRO A 120 -10.50 -16.94 -0.18
C PRO A 120 -10.05 -17.30 -1.61
N GLN A 121 -10.77 -16.82 -2.63
CA GLN A 121 -10.42 -17.01 -4.04
C GLN A 121 -9.10 -16.35 -4.45
N PHE A 122 -8.62 -15.36 -3.69
CA PHE A 122 -7.37 -14.63 -3.96
C PHE A 122 -6.20 -15.09 -3.08
N GLU A 123 -6.33 -16.19 -2.33
CA GLU A 123 -5.25 -16.74 -1.50
C GLU A 123 -3.97 -17.05 -2.33
N GLN A 124 -4.12 -17.55 -3.55
CA GLN A 124 -2.98 -17.82 -4.44
C GLN A 124 -2.24 -16.55 -4.87
N ILE A 125 -2.98 -15.44 -5.03
CA ILE A 125 -2.42 -14.13 -5.30
C ILE A 125 -1.59 -13.67 -4.10
N LEU A 126 -2.15 -13.74 -2.90
CA LEU A 126 -1.45 -13.38 -1.67
C LEU A 126 -0.16 -14.19 -1.49
N LYS A 127 -0.21 -15.52 -1.73
CA LYS A 127 0.98 -16.40 -1.72
C LYS A 127 2.06 -15.96 -2.72
N ARG A 128 1.68 -15.50 -3.91
CA ARG A 128 2.64 -15.00 -4.92
C ARG A 128 3.30 -13.70 -4.46
N ILE A 129 2.54 -12.79 -3.87
CA ILE A 129 3.10 -11.54 -3.32
C ILE A 129 4.09 -11.88 -2.19
N TYR A 130 3.71 -12.76 -1.27
CA TYR A 130 4.60 -13.24 -0.21
C TYR A 130 5.88 -13.87 -0.76
N LYS A 131 5.78 -14.74 -1.77
CA LYS A 131 6.95 -15.33 -2.43
C LYS A 131 7.88 -14.27 -3.03
N LYS A 132 7.31 -13.19 -3.58
CA LYS A 132 8.09 -12.09 -4.18
C LYS A 132 8.88 -11.33 -3.12
N ILE A 133 8.24 -10.94 -2.00
CA ILE A 133 8.92 -10.19 -0.94
C ILE A 133 9.91 -11.06 -0.15
N THR A 134 9.64 -12.36 0.03
CA THR A 134 10.58 -13.28 0.68
C THR A 134 11.84 -13.49 -0.14
N ALA A 135 11.69 -13.64 -1.45
CA ALA A 135 12.82 -13.72 -2.37
C ALA A 135 13.63 -12.40 -2.38
N LYS A 136 12.94 -11.25 -2.33
CA LYS A 136 13.60 -9.93 -2.30
C LYS A 136 14.44 -9.73 -1.03
N TYR A 137 13.89 -10.02 0.14
CA TYR A 137 14.53 -9.72 1.42
C TYR A 137 15.37 -10.86 1.98
N ASN A 138 15.26 -12.07 1.41
CA ASN A 138 15.88 -13.29 1.92
C ASN A 138 15.47 -13.59 3.39
N LEU A 139 14.18 -13.39 3.67
CA LEU A 139 13.55 -13.63 4.97
C LEU A 139 12.31 -14.51 4.81
N ASN A 140 11.79 -15.05 5.91
CA ASN A 140 10.50 -15.73 5.91
C ASN A 140 9.35 -14.73 5.63
N SER A 141 8.14 -15.23 5.38
CA SER A 141 7.00 -14.40 4.94
C SER A 141 6.62 -13.31 5.93
N LEU A 142 6.57 -13.62 7.22
CA LEU A 142 6.15 -12.68 8.27
C LEU A 142 7.19 -11.59 8.49
N ASP A 143 8.46 -11.97 8.48
CA ASP A 143 9.57 -11.03 8.65
C ASP A 143 9.75 -10.16 7.41
N SER A 144 9.55 -10.72 6.21
CA SER A 144 9.52 -9.96 4.95
C SER A 144 8.38 -8.95 4.94
N LYS A 145 7.21 -9.31 5.50
CA LYS A 145 6.10 -8.37 5.67
C LYS A 145 6.51 -7.19 6.55
N LEU A 146 7.18 -7.44 7.67
CA LEU A 146 7.66 -6.37 8.54
C LEU A 146 8.57 -5.40 7.79
N ILE A 147 9.53 -5.92 7.00
CA ILE A 147 10.42 -5.06 6.23
C ILE A 147 9.64 -4.21 5.22
N LEU A 148 8.67 -4.81 4.52
CA LEU A 148 7.79 -4.06 3.62
C LEU A 148 6.98 -2.99 4.37
N ASP A 149 6.44 -3.30 5.53
CA ASP A 149 5.67 -2.35 6.35
C ASP A 149 6.54 -1.17 6.81
N ILE A 150 7.80 -1.43 7.18
CA ILE A 150 8.77 -0.38 7.53
C ILE A 150 9.07 0.50 6.30
N GLU A 151 9.36 -0.11 5.15
CA GLU A 151 9.61 0.66 3.92
C GLU A 151 8.39 1.46 3.47
N TYR A 152 7.18 0.95 3.74
CA TYR A 152 5.94 1.67 3.47
C TYR A 152 5.75 2.89 4.38
N LEU A 153 6.05 2.76 5.68
CA LEU A 153 6.01 3.90 6.59
C LEU A 153 7.05 4.97 6.22
N ASP A 154 8.26 4.55 5.83
CA ASP A 154 9.29 5.45 5.29
C ASP A 154 8.78 6.16 4.02
N PHE A 155 8.11 5.43 3.12
CA PHE A 155 7.51 5.98 1.90
C PHE A 155 6.43 7.02 2.22
N LEU A 156 5.53 6.74 3.16
CA LEU A 156 4.47 7.69 3.54
C LEU A 156 5.05 8.96 4.16
N LYS A 157 6.04 8.83 5.05
CA LYS A 157 6.74 9.97 5.64
C LYS A 157 7.41 10.82 4.57
N PHE A 158 8.18 10.18 3.68
CA PHE A 158 8.81 10.86 2.54
C PHE A 158 7.79 11.61 1.70
N ARG A 159 6.66 10.97 1.38
CA ARG A 159 5.62 11.58 0.54
C ARG A 159 5.01 12.82 1.18
N VAL A 160 4.72 12.78 2.49
CA VAL A 160 4.19 13.95 3.21
C VAL A 160 5.22 15.09 3.21
N ASP A 161 6.46 14.79 3.58
CA ASP A 161 7.53 15.79 3.61
C ASP A 161 7.79 16.37 2.21
N PHE A 162 7.72 15.51 1.19
CA PHE A 162 7.89 15.90 -0.20
C PHE A 162 6.74 16.77 -0.70
N ASN A 163 5.48 16.42 -0.41
CA ASN A 163 4.33 17.26 -0.77
C ASN A 163 4.39 18.64 -0.08
N ASN A 164 4.75 18.68 1.21
CA ASN A 164 4.97 19.94 1.93
C ASN A 164 6.07 20.79 1.28
N PHE A 165 7.14 20.15 0.80
CA PHE A 165 8.18 20.81 0.03
C PHE A 165 7.63 21.36 -1.28
N LEU A 166 6.94 20.54 -2.08
CA LEU A 166 6.38 20.94 -3.37
C LEU A 166 5.41 22.13 -3.23
N GLU A 167 4.54 22.12 -2.23
CA GLU A 167 3.62 23.23 -1.91
C GLU A 167 4.37 24.52 -1.57
N LYS A 168 5.40 24.42 -0.73
CA LYS A 168 6.22 25.56 -0.33
C LYS A 168 6.92 26.25 -1.51
N PHE A 169 7.22 25.50 -2.57
CA PHE A 169 7.94 26.00 -3.75
C PHE A 169 7.04 26.22 -4.98
N GLU A 170 5.72 26.11 -4.84
CA GLU A 170 4.73 26.39 -5.89
C GLU A 170 5.01 25.66 -7.22
N LEU A 171 5.50 24.42 -7.14
CA LEU A 171 5.86 23.63 -8.32
C LEU A 171 4.63 23.22 -9.15
N SER A 172 4.81 23.13 -10.47
CA SER A 172 3.75 22.68 -11.37
C SER A 172 3.38 21.23 -11.10
N GLU A 173 2.12 20.85 -11.33
CA GLU A 173 1.66 19.46 -11.10
C GLU A 173 2.46 18.45 -11.92
N THR A 174 2.86 18.82 -13.14
CA THR A 174 3.79 18.05 -13.98
C THR A 174 5.14 17.80 -13.31
N ASP A 175 5.75 18.82 -12.69
CA ASP A 175 7.04 18.67 -12.00
C ASP A 175 6.90 17.79 -10.75
N LYS A 176 5.78 17.93 -10.02
CA LYS A 176 5.48 17.07 -8.86
C LYS A 176 5.41 15.60 -9.28
N GLN A 177 4.68 15.30 -10.35
CA GLN A 177 4.52 13.93 -10.86
C GLN A 177 5.86 13.34 -11.32
N THR A 178 6.72 14.12 -11.98
CA THR A 178 8.06 13.66 -12.36
C THR A 178 8.90 13.32 -11.14
N LEU A 179 8.90 14.16 -10.11
CA LEU A 179 9.74 13.97 -8.92
C LEU A 179 9.21 12.87 -7.98
N LEU A 180 7.89 12.68 -7.90
CA LEU A 180 7.26 11.63 -7.08
C LEU A 180 7.56 10.21 -7.56
N LYS A 181 7.87 10.02 -8.85
CA LYS A 181 8.16 8.71 -9.45
C LYS A 181 9.43 8.07 -8.88
N GLU A 182 10.40 8.85 -8.39
CA GLU A 182 11.77 8.37 -8.11
C GLU A 182 11.94 7.54 -6.82
N ASN A 183 10.91 7.38 -5.98
CA ASN A 183 11.09 6.74 -4.65
C ASN A 183 10.03 5.66 -4.32
N THR A 184 9.48 4.99 -5.34
CA THR A 184 8.29 4.14 -5.19
C THR A 184 8.56 2.64 -5.06
N TYR A 185 9.77 2.16 -5.34
CA TYR A 185 10.10 0.72 -5.47
C TYR A 185 10.60 0.07 -4.18
N ILE A 186 10.29 -1.22 -3.99
CA ILE A 186 10.81 -2.03 -2.88
C ILE A 186 12.34 -2.05 -2.89
N GLY A 187 12.92 -1.52 -1.83
CA GLY A 187 14.34 -1.30 -1.68
C GLY A 187 15.00 -2.36 -0.82
N ASN A 188 16.15 -1.99 -0.26
CA ASN A 188 16.77 -2.70 0.87
C ASN A 188 16.90 -1.76 2.08
N LYS A 189 16.20 -0.61 2.07
CA LYS A 189 16.34 0.44 3.10
C LYS A 189 15.81 -0.09 4.44
N GLY A 190 14.69 -0.82 4.40
CA GLY A 190 14.14 -1.47 5.58
C GLY A 190 15.09 -2.50 6.18
N LEU A 191 15.88 -3.21 5.36
CA LEU A 191 16.86 -4.20 5.83
C LEU A 191 18.00 -3.59 6.66
N GLY A 192 18.34 -2.31 6.49
CA GLY A 192 19.35 -1.63 7.30
C GLY A 192 19.02 -1.60 8.81
N ARG A 193 17.74 -1.83 9.14
CA ARG A 193 17.23 -1.93 10.52
C ARG A 193 17.36 -3.34 11.10
N VAL A 194 17.68 -4.34 10.29
CA VAL A 194 17.96 -5.73 10.73
C VAL A 194 19.42 -5.85 11.16
N LYS A 195 19.66 -5.99 12.47
CA LYS A 195 21.02 -6.20 13.01
C LYS A 195 21.48 -7.63 12.87
N LYS A 196 20.54 -8.57 13.02
CA LYS A 196 20.83 -9.99 12.94
C LYS A 196 19.61 -10.75 12.44
N ALA A 197 19.83 -11.64 11.48
CA ALA A 197 18.88 -12.64 11.05
C ALA A 197 19.56 -14.01 10.97
N GLU A 198 18.83 -15.07 11.29
CA GLU A 198 19.29 -16.46 11.22
C GLU A 198 18.26 -17.28 10.45
N ARG A 199 18.70 -17.95 9.38
CA ARG A 199 17.85 -18.84 8.56
C ARG A 199 16.54 -18.17 8.08
N GLY A 200 16.61 -16.88 7.75
CA GLY A 200 15.46 -16.08 7.31
C GLY A 200 14.56 -15.55 8.43
N PHE A 201 14.95 -15.71 9.70
CA PHE A 201 14.25 -15.12 10.84
C PHE A 201 15.06 -13.97 11.42
N ILE A 202 14.45 -12.82 11.57
CA ILE A 202 14.97 -11.64 12.25
C ILE A 202 15.08 -11.97 13.75
N ILE A 203 16.29 -11.80 14.28
CA ILE A 203 16.63 -12.05 15.68
C ILE A 203 16.86 -10.73 16.43
N SER A 204 17.39 -9.70 15.74
CA SER A 204 17.67 -8.40 16.34
C SER A 204 17.33 -7.27 15.37
N LEU A 205 16.60 -6.27 15.86
CA LEU A 205 16.13 -5.10 15.12
C LEU A 205 16.54 -3.80 15.82
N ILE A 206 16.82 -2.77 15.02
CA ILE A 206 16.87 -1.38 15.46
C ILE A 206 15.87 -0.59 14.64
N LEU A 207 14.86 -0.03 15.29
CA LEU A 207 13.93 0.91 14.68
C LEU A 207 14.37 2.32 15.04
N SER A 208 14.63 3.13 14.01
CA SER A 208 15.00 4.54 14.15
C SER A 208 14.24 5.38 13.14
N ASP A 209 14.01 6.65 13.51
CA ASP A 209 13.38 7.67 12.67
C ASP A 209 11.94 7.32 12.20
N ILE A 210 11.25 6.49 12.99
CA ILE A 210 9.85 6.11 12.77
C ILE A 210 8.91 6.85 13.74
N ASN A 211 7.69 7.13 13.30
CA ASN A 211 6.59 7.65 14.13
C ASN A 211 5.50 6.58 14.41
N GLU A 212 5.57 5.44 13.74
CA GLU A 212 4.65 4.32 13.91
C GLU A 212 5.43 3.00 13.95
N ILE A 213 5.13 2.14 14.94
CA ILE A 213 5.59 0.75 14.94
C ILE A 213 4.54 -0.09 14.18
N PRO A 214 4.91 -0.74 13.07
CA PRO A 214 3.96 -1.55 12.31
C PRO A 214 3.49 -2.75 13.12
N SER A 215 2.18 -3.07 13.04
CA SER A 215 1.57 -4.18 13.78
C SER A 215 2.17 -5.55 13.43
N SER A 216 2.77 -5.70 12.26
CA SER A 216 3.50 -6.91 11.84
C SER A 216 4.71 -7.24 12.72
N ILE A 217 5.23 -6.29 13.52
CA ILE A 217 6.25 -6.60 14.54
C ILE A 217 5.76 -7.69 15.50
N CYS A 218 4.45 -7.72 15.77
CA CYS A 218 3.83 -8.71 16.64
C CYS A 218 3.84 -10.13 16.07
N ASN A 219 4.31 -10.33 14.83
CA ASN A 219 4.46 -11.65 14.21
C ASN A 219 5.85 -12.25 14.39
N LEU A 220 6.83 -11.47 14.87
CA LEU A 220 8.22 -11.91 14.96
C LEU A 220 8.49 -12.83 16.16
N ARG A 221 8.15 -14.10 16.00
CA ARG A 221 8.30 -15.12 17.06
C ARG A 221 9.73 -15.31 17.55
N ASN A 222 10.71 -15.09 16.68
CA ASN A 222 12.13 -15.30 16.97
C ASN A 222 12.87 -14.02 17.37
N LEU A 223 12.20 -12.87 17.41
CA LEU A 223 12.85 -11.62 17.80
C LEU A 223 13.32 -11.71 19.25
N GLN A 224 14.62 -11.54 19.48
CA GLN A 224 15.25 -11.60 20.79
C GLN A 224 15.61 -10.21 21.32
N GLU A 225 15.96 -9.31 20.41
CA GLU A 225 16.40 -7.96 20.75
C GLU A 225 15.68 -6.94 19.88
N LEU A 226 15.08 -5.95 20.53
CA LEU A 226 14.45 -4.82 19.87
C LEU A 226 15.02 -3.52 20.45
N GLU A 227 15.73 -2.77 19.64
CA GLU A 227 16.10 -1.40 19.98
C GLU A 227 15.19 -0.43 19.22
N ILE A 228 14.70 0.58 19.94
CA ILE A 228 13.93 1.68 19.41
C ILE A 228 14.67 2.95 19.82
N SER A 229 15.23 3.65 18.84
CA SER A 229 16.16 4.76 19.07
C SER A 229 15.76 5.98 18.26
N ASP A 230 15.68 7.14 18.92
CA ASP A 230 15.41 8.44 18.26
C ASP A 230 14.09 8.46 17.47
N CYS A 231 13.02 7.90 18.06
CA CYS A 231 11.67 7.86 17.48
C CYS A 231 10.69 8.77 18.25
N ARG A 232 9.68 9.28 17.52
CA ARG A 232 8.53 9.98 18.08
C ARG A 232 7.29 9.13 17.84
N ILE A 233 7.22 8.00 18.54
CA ILE A 233 6.19 7.00 18.28
C ILE A 233 4.83 7.50 18.77
N GLU A 234 3.92 7.73 17.83
CA GLU A 234 2.53 8.10 18.09
C GLU A 234 1.60 6.89 18.03
N LYS A 235 1.96 5.90 17.21
CA LYS A 235 1.16 4.69 16.96
C LYS A 235 1.98 3.43 17.15
N TYR A 236 1.41 2.45 17.84
CA TYR A 236 2.00 1.14 18.06
C TYR A 236 0.90 0.10 18.34
N PRO A 237 1.15 -1.19 18.10
CA PRO A 237 0.18 -2.22 18.46
C PRO A 237 0.01 -2.31 19.99
N GLU A 238 -1.22 -2.34 20.48
CA GLU A 238 -1.48 -2.42 21.94
C GLU A 238 -1.03 -3.75 22.55
N LYS A 239 -1.10 -4.84 21.77
CA LYS A 239 -0.76 -6.22 22.18
C LYS A 239 0.08 -6.88 21.10
N CYS A 240 1.15 -7.57 21.51
CA CYS A 240 1.96 -8.41 20.64
C CYS A 240 2.14 -9.81 21.25
N PRO A 241 1.14 -10.70 21.16
CA PRO A 241 1.17 -11.99 21.83
C PRO A 241 2.27 -12.93 21.30
N ASN A 242 2.72 -12.74 20.04
CA ASN A 242 3.70 -13.65 19.45
C ASN A 242 5.17 -13.22 19.63
N LEU A 243 5.47 -12.15 20.38
CA LEU A 243 6.87 -11.80 20.72
C LEU A 243 7.38 -12.73 21.85
N LEU A 244 7.46 -14.03 21.56
CA LEU A 244 7.69 -15.08 22.55
C LEU A 244 9.16 -15.19 22.97
N SER A 245 10.09 -14.87 22.07
CA SER A 245 11.54 -14.99 22.31
C SER A 245 12.22 -13.68 22.71
N LEU A 246 11.45 -12.61 22.92
CA LEU A 246 11.99 -11.28 23.20
C LEU A 246 12.62 -11.24 24.59
N LYS A 247 13.93 -10.98 24.64
CA LYS A 247 14.76 -10.98 25.87
C LYS A 247 15.20 -9.58 26.26
N ARG A 248 15.39 -8.69 25.28
CA ARG A 248 15.91 -7.35 25.48
C ARG A 248 15.12 -6.37 24.64
N ILE A 249 14.62 -5.32 25.30
CA ILE A 249 14.05 -4.16 24.64
C ILE A 249 14.78 -2.92 25.15
N VAL A 250 15.24 -2.07 24.24
CA VAL A 250 15.92 -0.82 24.58
C VAL A 250 15.19 0.35 23.95
N PHE A 251 14.92 1.35 24.78
CA PHE A 251 14.44 2.66 24.34
C PHE A 251 15.54 3.68 24.57
N LYS A 252 16.06 4.26 23.50
CA LYS A 252 17.07 5.31 23.57
C LYS A 252 16.51 6.58 22.95
N ASN A 253 16.67 7.71 23.63
CA ASN A 253 16.31 9.03 23.09
C ASN A 253 14.86 9.13 22.54
N ASN A 254 13.90 8.45 23.17
CA ASN A 254 12.49 8.57 22.81
C ASN A 254 11.75 9.42 23.85
N THR A 255 10.69 10.08 23.40
CA THR A 255 9.69 10.71 24.28
C THR A 255 8.51 9.73 24.38
N ILE A 256 8.51 8.85 25.39
CA ILE A 256 7.46 7.84 25.55
C ILE A 256 6.59 8.24 26.73
N ASP A 257 5.41 8.80 26.44
CA ASP A 257 4.41 9.10 27.47
C ASP A 257 3.69 7.84 27.96
N LYS A 258 3.63 6.78 27.12
CA LYS A 258 3.03 5.48 27.45
C LYS A 258 3.86 4.33 26.87
N VAL A 259 4.36 3.45 27.76
CA VAL A 259 5.08 2.23 27.36
C VAL A 259 4.07 1.15 26.93
N PRO A 260 4.18 0.57 25.71
CA PRO A 260 3.30 -0.50 25.24
C PRO A 260 3.25 -1.71 26.19
N SER A 261 2.08 -2.37 26.27
CA SER A 261 1.86 -3.45 27.25
C SER A 261 2.75 -4.68 27.04
N TRP A 262 3.17 -4.94 25.80
CA TRP A 262 4.10 -6.04 25.45
C TRP A 262 5.57 -5.73 25.77
N ILE A 263 5.87 -4.53 26.28
CA ILE A 263 7.18 -4.19 26.88
C ILE A 263 7.16 -4.41 28.41
N ARG A 264 5.99 -4.65 29.01
CA ARG A 264 5.91 -5.00 30.43
C ARG A 264 6.41 -6.44 30.60
N TYR A 265 7.61 -6.53 31.21
CA TYR A 265 8.23 -7.70 31.84
C TYR A 265 7.41 -9.00 31.76
N LYS A 266 7.91 -9.98 31.00
CA LYS A 266 7.71 -11.38 31.38
C LYS A 266 8.67 -11.67 32.53
N SER A 267 8.13 -11.62 33.76
CA SER A 267 8.75 -12.15 34.97
C SER A 267 8.96 -13.66 34.85
#